data_AF-A0A4R0HBH8-F1
#
_entry.id   AF-A0A4R0HBH8-F1
#
_cell.length_a   1.000
_cell.length_b   1.000
_cell.length_c   1.000
_cell.angle_alpha   90.00
_cell.angle_beta   90.00
_cell.angle_gamma   90.00
#
_symmetry.space_group_name_H-M   'P 1'
#
loop_
_entity.id
_entity.type
_entity.pdbx_description
1 polymer ?
#
loop_
_entity_poly.entity_id
_entity_poly.type
_entity_poly.pdbx_seq_one_letter_code
_entity_poly.pdbx_strand_id
1 'polypeptide(L)'
;MTETVGRELVARLHRVAVEFVLPDGLRVEDAVVLAEDLVAAGFTGSATVEVASLERGAIRSDAEHPIREMLAEYGIRVPVPTDADDEYRLLLTAFGYWNLPLHFFEGPFYVRIPAWEDQGPLDRTLVTLLDRRDHETSPDARLSVEDEMRTAVRALVPAV
;
A
#
# COMPACT_ATOMS: atom_id res chain seq x y z
N MET A 1 -3.75 10.64 -24.18
CA MET A 1 -4.79 10.86 -23.15
C MET A 1 -5.02 9.60 -22.32
N THR A 2 -5.17 8.43 -22.95
CA THR A 2 -5.39 7.13 -22.29
C THR A 2 -4.29 6.72 -21.30
N GLU A 3 -3.02 7.03 -21.58
CA GLU A 3 -1.88 6.68 -20.72
C GLU A 3 -1.81 7.49 -19.41
N THR A 4 -2.28 8.75 -19.43
CA THR A 4 -2.35 9.59 -18.22
C THR A 4 -3.48 9.14 -17.31
N VAL A 5 -4.66 8.86 -17.89
CA VAL A 5 -5.81 8.32 -17.17
C VAL A 5 -5.47 6.97 -16.52
N GLY A 6 -4.76 6.10 -17.24
CA GLY A 6 -4.29 4.83 -16.68
C GLY A 6 -3.37 4.99 -15.45
N ARG A 7 -2.42 5.94 -15.49
CA ARG A 7 -1.51 6.19 -14.35
C ARG A 7 -2.23 6.73 -13.12
N GLU A 8 -3.20 7.62 -13.31
CA GLU A 8 -4.01 8.17 -12.22
C GLU A 8 -4.86 7.08 -11.54
N LEU A 9 -5.50 6.21 -12.33
CA LEU A 9 -6.29 5.09 -11.81
C LEU A 9 -5.43 4.09 -11.03
N VAL A 10 -4.22 3.77 -11.53
CA VAL A 10 -3.27 2.91 -10.80
C VAL A 10 -2.84 3.53 -9.47
N ALA A 11 -2.55 4.84 -9.44
CA ALA A 11 -2.20 5.52 -8.20
C ALA A 11 -3.34 5.47 -7.17
N ARG A 12 -4.59 5.59 -7.64
CA ARG A 12 -5.78 5.48 -6.79
C ARG A 12 -6.02 4.05 -6.29
N LEU A 13 -5.76 3.03 -7.11
CA LEU A 13 -5.81 1.62 -6.69
C LEU A 13 -4.80 1.35 -5.56
N HIS A 14 -3.55 1.82 -5.70
CA HIS A 14 -2.55 1.71 -4.63
C HIS A 14 -2.95 2.46 -3.37
N ARG A 15 -3.57 3.64 -3.51
CA ARG A 15 -4.08 4.39 -2.37
C ARG A 15 -5.14 3.59 -1.59
N VAL A 16 -6.13 3.01 -2.29
CA VAL A 16 -7.15 2.16 -1.64
C VAL A 16 -6.49 0.96 -0.95
N ALA A 17 -5.48 0.33 -1.56
CA ALA A 17 -4.73 -0.75 -0.93
C ALA A 17 -3.99 -0.30 0.36
N VAL A 18 -3.41 0.90 0.36
CA VAL A 18 -2.78 1.50 1.55
C VAL A 18 -3.76 1.71 2.71
N GLU A 19 -5.01 2.06 2.43
CA GLU A 19 -6.01 2.31 3.48
C GLU A 19 -6.32 1.07 4.33
N PHE A 20 -6.08 -0.15 3.82
CA PHE A 20 -6.16 -1.38 4.62
C PHE A 20 -5.10 -1.47 5.72
N VAL A 21 -4.03 -0.70 5.60
CA VAL A 21 -2.86 -0.72 6.49
C VAL A 21 -2.85 0.50 7.42
N LEU A 22 -3.51 1.60 7.04
CA LEU A 22 -3.56 2.82 7.84
C LEU A 22 -4.40 2.65 9.11
N PRO A 23 -4.05 3.35 10.21
CA PRO A 23 -4.84 3.32 11.45
C PRO A 23 -6.30 3.76 11.28
N ASP A 24 -6.54 4.74 10.39
CA ASP A 24 -7.89 5.22 10.07
C ASP A 24 -8.72 4.18 9.31
N GLY A 25 -8.07 3.17 8.73
CA GLY A 25 -8.68 2.08 8.00
C GLY A 25 -9.24 2.44 6.61
N LEU A 26 -9.86 1.43 6.00
CA LEU A 26 -10.46 1.49 4.66
C LEU A 26 -11.58 2.53 4.58
N ARG A 27 -11.47 3.46 3.62
CA ARG A 27 -12.54 4.41 3.30
C ARG A 27 -13.37 3.85 2.16
N VAL A 28 -14.49 3.22 2.51
CA VAL A 28 -15.39 2.57 1.53
C VAL A 28 -15.80 3.52 0.40
N GLU A 29 -16.11 4.77 0.72
CA GLU A 29 -16.52 5.76 -0.28
C GLU A 29 -15.42 6.04 -1.33
N ASP A 30 -14.16 6.13 -0.91
CA ASP A 30 -13.03 6.37 -1.83
C ASP A 30 -12.85 5.17 -2.79
N ALA A 31 -13.10 3.95 -2.31
CA ALA A 31 -13.09 2.73 -3.12
C ALA A 31 -14.29 2.65 -4.08
N VAL A 32 -15.49 3.05 -3.65
CA VAL A 32 -16.69 3.10 -4.50
C VAL A 32 -16.50 4.11 -5.63
N VAL A 33 -16.03 5.32 -5.33
CA VAL A 33 -15.78 6.35 -6.35
C VAL A 33 -14.72 5.87 -7.35
N LEU A 34 -13.67 5.18 -6.89
CA LEU A 34 -12.70 4.56 -7.79
C LEU A 34 -13.33 3.48 -8.69
N ALA A 35 -14.18 2.62 -8.14
CA ALA A 35 -14.86 1.59 -8.91
C ALA A 35 -15.77 2.20 -9.99
N GLU A 36 -16.53 3.24 -9.66
CA GLU A 36 -17.37 3.99 -10.62
C GLU A 36 -16.53 4.57 -11.76
N ASP A 37 -15.39 5.17 -11.45
CA ASP A 37 -14.48 5.74 -12.46
C ASP A 37 -13.82 4.65 -13.33
N LEU A 38 -13.47 3.50 -12.75
CA LEU A 38 -12.96 2.34 -13.49
C LEU A 38 -14.00 1.81 -14.48
N VAL A 39 -15.25 1.66 -14.04
CA VAL A 39 -16.37 1.25 -14.92
C VAL A 39 -16.60 2.27 -16.03
N ALA A 40 -16.61 3.57 -15.71
CA ALA A 40 -16.78 4.64 -16.69
C ALA A 40 -15.63 4.67 -17.72
N ALA A 41 -14.42 4.29 -17.31
CA ALA A 41 -13.26 4.13 -18.19
C ALA A 41 -13.25 2.81 -19.00
N GLY A 42 -14.24 1.93 -18.79
CA GLY A 42 -14.42 0.69 -19.53
C GLY A 42 -13.84 -0.56 -18.86
N PHE A 43 -13.37 -0.47 -17.61
CA PHE A 43 -12.92 -1.61 -16.82
C PHE A 43 -14.12 -2.22 -16.08
N THR A 44 -14.69 -3.29 -16.63
CA THR A 44 -15.93 -3.91 -16.15
C THR A 44 -15.68 -5.28 -15.50
N GLY A 45 -14.63 -5.39 -14.70
CA GLY A 45 -14.42 -6.57 -13.86
C GLY A 45 -15.62 -6.81 -12.93
N SER A 46 -15.90 -8.06 -12.60
CA SER A 46 -17.08 -8.43 -11.80
C SER A 46 -17.04 -7.76 -10.43
N ALA A 47 -15.89 -7.81 -9.75
CA ALA A 47 -15.73 -7.21 -8.44
C ALA A 47 -15.70 -5.68 -8.53
N THR A 48 -15.10 -5.11 -9.59
CA THR A 48 -15.18 -3.67 -9.85
C THR A 48 -16.64 -3.19 -9.97
N VAL A 49 -17.48 -3.90 -10.74
CA VAL A 49 -18.90 -3.55 -10.90
C VAL A 49 -19.67 -3.73 -9.59
N GLU A 50 -19.35 -4.77 -8.82
CA GLU A 50 -19.95 -5.02 -7.51
C GLU A 50 -19.66 -3.87 -6.53
N VAL A 51 -18.40 -3.43 -6.42
CA VAL A 51 -18.01 -2.29 -5.58
C VAL A 51 -18.68 -1.00 -6.05
N ALA A 52 -18.76 -0.76 -7.37
CA ALA A 52 -19.45 0.41 -7.91
C ALA A 52 -20.97 0.40 -7.64
N SER A 53 -21.53 -0.76 -7.31
CA SER A 53 -22.97 -0.94 -7.03
C SER A 53 -23.30 -0.95 -5.53
N LEU A 54 -22.30 -0.78 -4.65
CA LEU A 54 -22.53 -0.71 -3.20
C LEU A 54 -23.42 0.49 -2.84
N GLU A 55 -24.26 0.30 -1.83
CA GLU A 55 -25.09 1.40 -1.31
C GLU A 55 -24.21 2.52 -0.75
N ARG A 56 -24.58 3.78 -0.99
CA ARG A 56 -23.91 4.93 -0.37
C ARG A 56 -24.00 4.80 1.15
N GLY A 57 -22.86 4.89 1.83
CA GLY A 57 -22.78 4.67 3.27
C GLY A 57 -22.66 3.19 3.69
N ALA A 58 -22.38 2.29 2.75
CA ALA A 58 -21.99 0.91 3.07
C ALA A 58 -20.89 0.88 4.13
N ILE A 59 -21.07 0.01 5.13
CA ILE A 59 -20.12 -0.14 6.22
C ILE A 59 -18.96 -1.02 5.81
N ARG A 60 -17.82 -0.83 6.47
CA ARG A 60 -16.57 -1.55 6.15
C ARG A 60 -16.73 -3.07 6.14
N SER A 61 -17.48 -3.66 7.09
CA SER A 61 -17.66 -5.12 7.17
C SER A 61 -18.24 -5.72 5.89
N ASP A 62 -19.09 -4.96 5.20
CA ASP A 62 -19.83 -5.43 4.04
C ASP A 62 -19.05 -5.17 2.75
N ALA A 63 -18.23 -4.12 2.74
CA ALA A 63 -17.47 -3.67 1.58
C ALA A 63 -16.02 -4.21 1.53
N GLU A 64 -15.45 -4.67 2.65
CA GLU A 64 -14.03 -5.03 2.71
C GLU A 64 -13.67 -6.16 1.74
N HIS A 65 -14.47 -7.22 1.70
CA HIS A 65 -14.26 -8.35 0.81
C HIS A 65 -14.35 -7.96 -0.68
N PRO A 66 -15.45 -7.34 -1.18
CA PRO A 66 -15.54 -6.98 -2.59
C PRO A 66 -14.47 -5.97 -3.01
N ILE A 67 -14.04 -5.06 -2.11
CA ILE A 67 -12.93 -4.14 -2.41
C ILE A 67 -11.60 -4.88 -2.58
N ARG A 68 -11.31 -5.91 -1.78
CA ARG A 68 -10.12 -6.76 -1.98
C ARG A 68 -10.17 -7.52 -3.31
N GLU A 69 -11.34 -8.05 -3.67
CA GLU A 69 -11.52 -8.72 -4.97
C GLU A 69 -11.35 -7.75 -6.14
N MET A 70 -11.89 -6.53 -6.03
CA MET A 70 -11.66 -5.48 -7.02
C MET A 70 -10.16 -5.19 -7.17
N LEU A 71 -9.43 -4.98 -6.08
CA LEU A 71 -7.97 -4.76 -6.14
C LEU A 71 -7.24 -5.94 -6.80
N ALA A 72 -7.67 -7.17 -6.54
CA ALA A 72 -7.09 -8.37 -7.13
C ALA A 72 -7.29 -8.45 -8.65
N GLU A 73 -8.39 -7.93 -9.20
CA GLU A 73 -8.59 -7.82 -10.66
C GLU A 73 -7.50 -6.98 -11.35
N TYR A 74 -6.89 -6.06 -10.61
CA TYR A 74 -5.80 -5.19 -11.09
C TYR A 74 -4.41 -5.63 -10.59
N GLY A 75 -4.29 -6.86 -10.09
CA GLY A 75 -3.01 -7.44 -9.66
C GLY A 75 -2.52 -6.94 -8.30
N ILE A 76 -3.39 -6.33 -7.50
CA ILE A 76 -3.07 -5.88 -6.14
C ILE A 76 -3.76 -6.82 -5.15
N ARG A 77 -3.03 -7.79 -4.60
CA ARG A 77 -3.59 -8.66 -3.55
C ARG A 77 -3.30 -8.07 -2.18
N VAL A 78 -4.36 -7.71 -1.47
CA VAL A 78 -4.26 -7.31 -0.07
C VAL A 78 -4.61 -8.53 0.79
N PRO A 79 -3.64 -9.19 1.46
CA PRO A 79 -3.94 -10.30 2.36
C PRO A 79 -4.65 -9.80 3.64
N VAL A 80 -5.40 -10.70 4.28
CA VAL A 80 -5.94 -10.49 5.63
C VAL A 80 -4.87 -10.99 6.61
N PRO A 81 -4.24 -10.12 7.41
CA PRO A 81 -3.23 -10.57 8.35
C PRO A 81 -3.87 -11.41 9.47
N THR A 82 -3.22 -12.51 9.85
CA THR A 82 -3.72 -13.41 10.90
C THR A 82 -2.95 -13.29 12.22
N ASP A 83 -1.77 -12.70 12.16
CA ASP A 83 -0.92 -12.42 13.31
C ASP A 83 -0.09 -11.15 13.07
N ALA A 84 0.71 -10.80 14.08
CA ALA A 84 1.57 -9.64 14.02
C ALA A 84 2.59 -9.75 12.86
N ASP A 85 3.16 -10.93 12.59
CA ASP A 85 4.15 -11.10 11.51
C ASP A 85 3.55 -10.87 10.14
N ASP A 86 2.31 -11.29 9.92
CA ASP A 86 1.55 -10.96 8.72
C ASP A 86 1.28 -9.46 8.58
N GLU A 87 0.91 -8.77 9.68
CA GLU A 87 0.72 -7.31 9.67
C GLU A 87 2.00 -6.58 9.24
N TYR A 88 3.16 -7.04 9.73
CA TYR A 88 4.44 -6.43 9.38
C TYR A 88 4.85 -6.71 7.93
N ARG A 89 4.61 -7.93 7.42
CA ARG A 89 4.80 -8.24 5.99
C ARG A 89 3.87 -7.42 5.09
N LEU A 90 2.63 -7.21 5.51
CA LEU A 90 1.68 -6.35 4.82
C LEU A 90 2.14 -4.90 4.81
N LEU A 91 2.65 -4.40 5.94
CA LEU A 91 3.23 -3.06 6.04
C LEU A 91 4.43 -2.88 5.10
N LEU A 92 5.36 -3.84 5.08
CA LEU A 92 6.49 -3.85 4.15
C LEU A 92 6.00 -3.84 2.70
N THR A 93 5.00 -4.66 2.36
CA THR A 93 4.40 -4.70 1.03
C THR A 93 3.80 -3.35 0.64
N ALA A 94 2.99 -2.75 1.51
CA ALA A 94 2.38 -1.45 1.26
C ALA A 94 3.43 -0.35 1.05
N PHE A 95 4.52 -0.38 1.81
CA PHE A 95 5.66 0.52 1.60
C PHE A 95 6.42 0.22 0.30
N GLY A 96 6.73 -1.04 -0.01
CA GLY A 96 7.48 -1.38 -1.23
C GLY A 96 6.71 -1.15 -2.53
N TYR A 97 5.41 -1.45 -2.54
CA TYR A 97 4.62 -1.60 -3.77
C TYR A 97 3.46 -0.60 -3.91
N TRP A 98 2.81 -0.20 -2.81
CA TRP A 98 1.58 0.61 -2.86
C TRP A 98 1.80 2.07 -2.44
N ASN A 99 3.06 2.48 -2.34
CA ASN A 99 3.45 3.85 -2.00
C ASN A 99 2.95 4.33 -0.64
N LEU A 100 2.89 3.45 0.37
CA LEU A 100 2.62 3.85 1.75
C LEU A 100 3.59 4.97 2.17
N PRO A 101 3.10 6.10 2.71
CA PRO A 101 3.98 7.17 3.19
C PRO A 101 4.92 6.71 4.30
N LEU A 102 6.19 7.17 4.28
CA LEU A 102 7.21 6.71 5.22
C LEU A 102 6.81 6.89 6.70
N HIS A 103 6.15 8.00 7.04
CA HIS A 103 5.78 8.28 8.44
C HIS A 103 4.78 7.26 9.03
N PHE A 104 4.02 6.54 8.21
CA PHE A 104 3.18 5.42 8.65
C PHE A 104 3.95 4.11 8.76
N PHE A 105 5.09 3.99 8.07
CA PHE A 105 5.96 2.81 8.07
C PHE A 105 6.97 2.84 9.24
N GLU A 106 7.57 3.99 9.48
CA GLU A 106 8.75 4.16 10.33
C GLU A 106 8.51 3.75 11.80
N GLY A 107 7.42 4.22 12.40
CA GLY A 107 7.08 3.89 13.79
C GLY A 107 6.95 2.37 14.01
N PRO A 108 6.06 1.68 13.27
CA PRO A 108 5.95 0.23 13.36
C PRO A 108 7.24 -0.53 13.04
N PHE A 109 8.04 -0.03 12.09
CA PHE A 109 9.35 -0.60 11.76
C PHE A 109 10.30 -0.61 12.96
N TYR A 110 10.46 0.54 13.64
CA TYR A 110 11.33 0.62 14.81
C TYR A 110 10.84 -0.19 16.02
N VAL A 111 9.53 -0.41 16.16
CA VAL A 111 8.98 -1.28 17.21
C VAL A 111 9.31 -2.76 16.95
N ARG A 112 9.41 -3.16 15.68
CA ARG A 112 9.66 -4.54 15.26
C ARG A 112 11.13 -4.91 15.14
N ILE A 113 12.01 -3.92 15.03
CA ILE A 113 13.38 -4.21 14.63
C ILE A 113 14.14 -4.99 15.72
N PRO A 114 14.73 -6.14 15.37
CA PRO A 114 15.58 -6.88 16.31
C PRO A 114 16.82 -6.09 16.74
N ALA A 115 17.48 -6.57 17.78
CA ALA A 115 18.83 -6.12 18.11
C ALA A 115 19.76 -6.29 16.90
N TRP A 116 20.74 -5.39 16.76
CA TRP A 116 21.58 -5.28 15.56
C TRP A 116 22.21 -6.60 15.07
N GLU A 117 22.68 -7.43 16.02
CA GLU A 117 23.30 -8.73 15.73
C GLU A 117 22.32 -9.72 15.10
N ASP A 118 21.03 -9.60 15.44
CA ASP A 118 19.95 -10.48 15.01
C ASP A 118 19.21 -9.97 13.76
N GLN A 119 19.55 -8.77 13.27
CA GLN A 119 18.89 -8.16 12.12
C GLN A 119 19.20 -8.90 10.82
N GLY A 120 18.15 -9.10 10.02
CA GLY A 120 18.29 -9.61 8.66
C GLY A 120 18.89 -8.57 7.71
N PRO A 121 19.23 -8.98 6.47
CA PRO A 121 19.77 -8.06 5.46
C PRO A 121 18.85 -6.87 5.14
N LEU A 122 17.53 -7.10 5.12
CA LEU A 122 16.55 -6.03 4.87
C LEU A 122 16.54 -5.01 6.00
N ASP A 123 16.46 -5.47 7.26
CA ASP A 123 16.39 -4.59 8.43
C ASP A 123 17.62 -3.68 8.51
N ARG A 124 18.82 -4.25 8.36
CA ARG A 124 20.08 -3.46 8.34
C ARG A 124 20.10 -2.43 7.23
N THR A 125 19.62 -2.81 6.06
CA THR A 125 19.54 -1.90 4.90
C THR A 125 18.60 -0.74 5.20
N LEU A 126 17.40 -1.03 5.73
CA LEU A 126 16.40 -0.01 6.05
C LEU A 126 16.86 0.92 7.18
N VAL A 127 17.51 0.42 8.24
CA VAL A 127 18.10 1.26 9.29
C VAL A 127 19.15 2.20 8.72
N THR A 128 20.05 1.68 7.89
CA THR A 128 21.14 2.49 7.30
C THR A 128 20.57 3.58 6.40
N LEU A 129 19.54 3.27 5.62
CA LEU A 129 18.87 4.24 4.75
C LEU A 129 18.08 5.28 5.55
N LEU A 130 17.39 4.89 6.62
CA LEU A 130 16.69 5.82 7.52
C LEU A 130 17.66 6.79 8.17
N ASP A 131 18.77 6.29 8.74
CA ASP A 131 19.82 7.14 9.31
C ASP A 131 20.36 8.13 8.27
N ARG A 132 20.66 7.67 7.05
CA ARG A 132 21.09 8.55 5.95
C ARG A 132 20.05 9.63 5.66
N ARG A 133 18.77 9.26 5.56
CA ARG A 133 17.66 10.19 5.27
C ARG A 133 17.56 11.30 6.32
N ASP A 134 17.77 10.98 7.59
CA ASP A 134 17.68 11.94 8.70
C ASP A 134 18.78 13.00 8.63
N HIS A 135 19.93 12.66 8.05
CA HIS A 135 21.04 13.57 7.80
C HIS A 135 20.88 14.40 6.52
N GLU A 136 19.94 14.04 5.62
CA GLU A 136 19.68 14.81 4.41
C GLU A 136 18.94 16.11 4.72
N THR A 137 19.39 17.21 4.09
CA THR A 137 18.82 18.55 4.30
C THR A 137 17.89 19.00 3.18
N SER A 138 17.97 18.37 2.00
CA SER A 138 17.10 18.70 0.87
C SER A 138 15.89 17.75 0.78
N PRO A 139 14.70 18.25 0.42
CA PRO A 139 13.54 17.39 0.17
C PRO A 139 13.78 16.33 -0.91
N ASP A 140 14.43 16.71 -2.02
CA ASP A 140 14.70 15.79 -3.14
C ASP A 140 15.65 14.65 -2.74
N ALA A 141 16.69 14.95 -1.94
CA ALA A 141 17.58 13.90 -1.43
C ALA A 141 16.82 12.94 -0.50
N ARG A 142 15.97 13.46 0.40
CA ARG A 142 15.13 12.61 1.27
C ARG A 142 14.21 11.69 0.47
N LEU A 143 13.58 12.20 -0.59
CA LEU A 143 12.74 11.40 -1.49
C LEU A 143 13.55 10.33 -2.22
N SER A 144 14.76 10.66 -2.69
CA SER A 144 15.65 9.67 -3.31
C SER A 144 16.01 8.53 -2.35
N VAL A 145 16.25 8.85 -1.07
CA VAL A 145 16.50 7.81 -0.06
C VAL A 145 15.25 6.95 0.17
N GLU A 146 14.06 7.55 0.23
CA GLU A 146 12.80 6.79 0.33
C GLU A 146 12.61 5.83 -0.85
N ASP A 147 12.91 6.26 -2.08
CA ASP A 147 12.83 5.40 -3.27
C ASP A 147 13.82 4.24 -3.23
N GLU A 148 15.02 4.46 -2.70
CA GLU A 148 16.00 3.40 -2.43
C GLU A 148 15.47 2.41 -1.38
N MET A 149 14.83 2.88 -0.31
CA MET A 149 14.22 2.01 0.70
C MET A 149 13.12 1.14 0.08
N ARG A 150 12.23 1.72 -0.73
CA ARG A 150 11.19 0.95 -1.43
C ARG A 150 11.81 -0.09 -2.36
N THR A 151 12.90 0.26 -3.04
CA THR A 151 13.65 -0.67 -3.90
C THR A 151 14.26 -1.83 -3.11
N ALA A 152 14.84 -1.57 -1.94
CA ALA A 152 15.36 -2.60 -1.06
C ALA A 152 14.27 -3.57 -0.57
N VAL A 153 13.10 -3.05 -0.21
CA VAL A 153 11.95 -3.88 0.14
C VAL A 153 11.53 -4.77 -1.03
N ARG A 154 11.36 -4.21 -2.23
CA ARG A 154 10.96 -4.99 -3.41
C ARG A 154 11.96 -6.09 -3.80
N ALA A 155 13.24 -5.92 -3.46
CA ALA A 155 14.27 -6.92 -3.74
C ALA A 155 14.18 -8.16 -2.82
N LEU A 156 13.63 -8.01 -1.62
CA LEU A 156 13.66 -9.05 -0.57
C LEU A 156 12.27 -9.49 -0.10
N VAL A 157 11.23 -8.72 -0.41
CA VAL A 157 9.83 -9.03 -0.11
C VAL A 157 9.08 -9.26 -1.42
N PRO A 158 8.60 -10.48 -1.70
CA PRO A 158 7.87 -10.76 -2.93
C PRO A 158 6.55 -9.96 -2.95
N ALA A 159 6.13 -9.56 -4.16
CA ALA A 159 4.77 -9.07 -4.34
C ALA A 159 3.77 -10.18 -3.99
N VAL A 160 2.71 -9.81 -3.29
CA VAL A 160 1.56 -10.68 -2.94
C VAL A 160 0.53 -10.74 -4.08
#